data_AF-A0A6L7QGD4-F1
#
_entry.id   AF-A0A6L7QGD4-F1
#
_cell.length_a   1.000
_cell.length_b   1.000
_cell.length_c   1.000
_cell.angle_alpha   90.00
_cell.angle_beta   90.00
_cell.angle_gamma   90.00
#
_symmetry.space_group_name_H-M   'P 1'
#
loop_
_entity.id
_entity.type
_entity.pdbx_description
1 polymer ?
#
loop_
_entity_poly.entity_id
_entity_poly.type
_entity_poly.pdbx_seq_one_letter_code
_entity_poly.pdbx_strand_id
1 'polypeptide(L)'
;CGPFRPGHFRGVTTVVTNLFTAVKPHLAVYGQKDYQQATIIRRLLRDLNLDLRIEVAPTVREADGLAMSSRNILLSAEDRQRASALYEALTMGQKKIERGERDASQIIAEMRAHIERALDASIDYISIAHPDTLEEVAHITGPVVIALAVRLSNVRLIDNIVATPLDR
;
A
#
# COMPACT_ATOMS: atom_id res chain seq x y z
N CYS A 1 4.56 2.22 -6.23
CA CYS A 1 5.98 2.47 -5.86
C CYS A 1 7.00 2.33 -6.98
N GLY A 2 6.92 1.33 -7.87
CA GLY A 2 7.98 1.03 -8.86
C GLY A 2 8.44 2.21 -9.74
N PRO A 3 7.54 2.94 -10.41
CA PRO A 3 7.91 4.08 -11.27
C PRO A 3 8.66 5.20 -10.52
N PHE A 4 8.35 5.38 -9.23
CA PHE A 4 8.96 6.39 -8.37
C PHE A 4 10.28 5.94 -7.73
N ARG A 5 10.65 4.66 -7.88
CA ARG A 5 11.87 4.07 -7.32
C ARG A 5 12.50 3.08 -8.32
N PRO A 6 13.09 3.57 -9.43
CA PRO A 6 13.69 2.71 -10.45
C PRO A 6 14.67 1.71 -9.85
N GLY A 7 14.57 0.43 -10.26
CA GLY A 7 15.42 -0.65 -9.77
C GLY A 7 15.11 -1.16 -8.35
N HIS A 8 14.21 -0.52 -7.59
CA HIS A 8 13.93 -0.91 -6.21
C HIS A 8 13.48 -2.37 -6.08
N PHE A 9 12.47 -2.77 -6.86
CA PHE A 9 11.96 -4.15 -6.78
C PHE A 9 12.93 -5.18 -7.35
N ARG A 10 13.79 -4.80 -8.30
CA ARG A 10 14.90 -5.67 -8.73
C ARG A 10 15.82 -5.98 -7.55
N GLY A 11 16.23 -4.95 -6.80
CA GLY A 11 17.04 -5.14 -5.59
C GLY A 11 16.35 -6.01 -4.54
N VAL A 12 15.06 -5.77 -4.29
CA VAL A 12 14.25 -6.58 -3.36
C VAL A 12 14.18 -8.04 -3.80
N THR A 13 13.83 -8.31 -5.07
CA THR A 13 13.75 -9.70 -5.55
C THR A 13 15.10 -10.39 -5.52
N THR A 14 16.20 -9.69 -5.84
CA THR A 14 17.56 -10.27 -5.80
C THR A 14 17.93 -10.71 -4.38
N VAL A 15 17.77 -9.84 -3.38
CA VAL A 15 18.16 -10.19 -2.01
C VAL A 15 17.23 -11.26 -1.44
N VAL A 16 15.92 -11.20 -1.72
CA VAL A 16 14.94 -12.17 -1.23
C VAL A 16 15.20 -13.56 -1.85
N THR A 17 15.49 -13.65 -3.14
CA THR A 17 15.84 -14.93 -3.78
C THR A 17 17.09 -15.56 -3.14
N ASN A 18 18.12 -14.75 -2.88
CA ASN A 18 19.31 -15.24 -2.16
C ASN A 18 18.97 -15.75 -0.75
N LEU A 19 18.14 -15.01 0.00
CA LEU A 19 17.70 -15.43 1.34
C LEU A 19 16.89 -16.72 1.32
N PHE A 20 15.94 -16.87 0.40
CA PHE A 20 15.16 -18.11 0.27
C PHE A 20 16.02 -19.30 -0.13
N THR A 21 17.03 -19.09 -0.97
CA THR A 21 17.97 -20.15 -1.37
C THR A 21 18.85 -20.60 -0.21
N ALA A 22 19.31 -19.64 0.60
CA ALA A 22 20.19 -19.90 1.74
C ALA A 22 19.44 -20.51 2.95
N VAL A 23 18.28 -19.94 3.31
CA VAL A 23 17.53 -20.31 4.51
C VAL A 23 16.58 -21.48 4.26
N LYS A 24 16.06 -21.63 3.03
CA LYS A 24 15.06 -22.64 2.66
C LYS A 24 13.84 -22.68 3.59
N PRO A 25 13.15 -21.55 3.83
CA PRO A 25 12.00 -21.52 4.71
C PRO A 25 10.79 -22.21 4.05
N HIS A 26 9.93 -22.82 4.85
CA HIS A 26 8.62 -23.32 4.40
C HIS A 26 7.55 -22.21 4.36
N LEU A 27 7.79 -21.13 5.10
CA LEU A 27 6.87 -20.00 5.27
C LEU A 27 7.67 -18.70 5.40
N ALA A 28 7.25 -17.66 4.70
CA ALA A 28 7.73 -16.30 4.91
C ALA A 28 6.56 -15.35 5.15
N VAL A 29 6.68 -14.50 6.17
CA VAL A 29 5.65 -13.54 6.55
C VAL A 29 6.03 -12.15 6.06
N TYR A 30 5.12 -11.50 5.33
CA TYR A 30 5.27 -10.14 4.84
C TYR A 30 4.18 -9.23 5.41
N GLY A 31 4.51 -7.99 5.73
CA GLY A 31 3.52 -7.01 6.17
C GLY A 31 2.67 -6.49 5.01
N GLN A 32 1.36 -6.41 5.20
CA GLN A 32 0.40 -5.87 4.21
C GLN A 32 0.71 -4.42 3.83
N LYS A 33 1.34 -3.65 4.73
CA LYS A 33 1.74 -2.27 4.47
C LYS A 33 2.57 -2.12 3.20
N ASP A 34 3.43 -3.10 2.92
CA ASP A 34 4.21 -3.18 1.69
C ASP A 34 3.50 -4.10 0.67
N TYR A 35 2.21 -3.84 0.40
CA TYR A 35 1.34 -4.70 -0.41
C TYR A 35 1.96 -5.08 -1.76
N GLN A 36 2.49 -4.08 -2.48
CA GLN A 36 3.17 -4.30 -3.76
C GLN A 36 4.37 -5.25 -3.64
N GLN A 37 5.13 -5.20 -2.53
CA GLN A 37 6.23 -6.12 -2.31
C GLN A 37 5.71 -7.54 -2.10
N ALA A 38 4.71 -7.74 -1.25
CA ALA A 38 4.14 -9.06 -1.02
C ALA A 38 3.60 -9.69 -2.32
N THR A 39 2.87 -8.91 -3.13
CA THR A 39 2.36 -9.36 -4.44
C THR A 39 3.50 -9.72 -5.40
N ILE A 40 4.55 -8.89 -5.49
CA ILE A 40 5.74 -9.18 -6.33
C ILE A 40 6.47 -10.44 -5.86
N ILE A 41 6.61 -10.65 -4.55
CA ILE A 41 7.26 -11.86 -4.02
C ILE A 41 6.41 -13.11 -4.29
N ARG A 42 5.08 -13.04 -4.16
CA ARG A 42 4.20 -14.17 -4.57
C ARG A 42 4.39 -14.51 -6.06
N ARG A 43 4.46 -13.49 -6.92
CA ARG A 43 4.73 -13.66 -8.35
C ARG A 43 6.10 -14.31 -8.59
N LEU A 44 7.13 -13.84 -7.89
CA LEU A 44 8.49 -14.39 -7.95
C LEU A 44 8.55 -15.88 -7.61
N LEU A 45 7.90 -16.29 -6.50
CA LEU A 45 7.83 -17.70 -6.10
C LEU A 45 7.23 -18.57 -7.20
N ARG A 46 6.11 -18.14 -7.77
CA ARG A 46 5.44 -18.87 -8.83
C ARG A 46 6.28 -18.94 -10.10
N ASP A 47 6.86 -17.82 -10.51
CA ASP A 47 7.63 -17.76 -11.77
C ASP A 47 8.97 -18.51 -11.67
N LEU A 48 9.53 -18.67 -10.47
CA LEU A 48 10.77 -19.41 -10.21
C LEU A 48 10.55 -20.82 -9.61
N ASN A 49 9.30 -21.26 -9.47
CA ASN A 49 8.93 -22.54 -8.85
C ASN A 49 9.56 -22.76 -7.46
N LEU A 50 9.57 -21.72 -6.62
CA LEU A 50 10.07 -21.81 -5.24
C LEU A 50 8.98 -22.37 -4.32
N ASP A 51 9.29 -23.50 -3.66
CA ASP A 51 8.37 -24.20 -2.77
C ASP A 51 8.36 -23.62 -1.36
N LEU A 52 7.74 -22.45 -1.20
CA LEU A 52 7.43 -21.86 0.11
C LEU A 52 6.11 -21.09 0.07
N ARG A 53 5.50 -20.90 1.24
CA ARG A 53 4.26 -20.13 1.38
C ARG A 53 4.54 -18.68 1.79
N ILE A 54 3.73 -17.76 1.29
CA ILE A 54 3.72 -16.36 1.72
C ILE A 54 2.46 -16.09 2.53
N GLU A 55 2.63 -15.72 3.80
CA GLU A 55 1.56 -15.16 4.61
C GLU A 55 1.69 -13.64 4.67
N VAL A 56 0.56 -12.95 4.51
CA VAL A 56 0.51 -11.49 4.61
C VAL A 56 -0.15 -11.11 5.92
N ALA A 57 0.66 -10.58 6.83
CA ALA A 57 0.20 -10.08 8.12
C ALA A 57 -0.47 -8.70 7.93
N PRO A 58 -1.60 -8.42 8.60
CA PRO A 58 -2.26 -7.13 8.54
C PRO A 58 -1.33 -5.96 8.88
N THR A 59 -1.60 -4.79 8.30
CA THR A 59 -0.87 -3.56 8.66
C THR A 59 -1.09 -3.25 10.14
N VAL A 60 -0.02 -3.29 10.93
CA VAL A 60 -0.06 -2.80 12.31
C VAL A 60 -0.13 -1.28 12.30
N ARG A 61 -1.04 -0.72 13.09
CA ARG A 61 -1.33 0.71 13.14
C ARG A 61 -1.11 1.24 14.55
N GLU A 62 -0.72 2.50 14.64
CA GLU A 62 -0.72 3.26 15.89
C GLU A 62 -2.17 3.55 16.33
N ALA A 63 -2.36 4.06 17.55
CA ALA A 63 -3.70 4.24 18.13
C ALA A 63 -4.63 5.17 17.31
N ASP A 64 -4.05 6.08 16.54
CA ASP A 64 -4.76 7.00 15.63
C ASP A 64 -4.84 6.49 14.18
N GLY A 65 -4.46 5.24 13.95
CA GLY A 65 -4.59 4.57 12.65
C GLY A 65 -3.41 4.75 11.70
N LEU A 66 -2.41 5.58 12.02
CA LEU A 66 -1.20 5.69 11.18
C LEU A 66 -0.51 4.33 11.07
N ALA A 67 -0.17 3.89 9.86
CA ALA A 67 0.57 2.65 9.66
C ALA A 67 1.95 2.74 10.34
N MET A 68 2.27 1.75 11.20
CA MET A 68 3.55 1.71 11.90
C MET A 68 4.72 1.67 10.90
N SER A 69 5.72 2.51 11.14
CA SER A 69 6.90 2.63 10.29
C SER A 69 8.09 2.99 11.13
N SER A 70 9.25 2.38 10.88
CA SER A 70 10.52 2.90 11.41
C SER A 70 10.79 4.35 10.97
N ARG A 71 10.19 4.78 9.85
CA ARG A 71 10.30 6.17 9.37
C ARG A 71 9.46 7.17 10.16
N ASN A 72 8.49 6.74 10.97
CA ASN A 72 7.64 7.66 11.74
C ASN A 72 8.45 8.44 12.77
N ILE A 73 9.56 7.88 13.25
CA ILE A 73 10.50 8.56 14.17
C ILE A 73 11.17 9.79 13.56
N LEU A 74 11.18 9.89 12.22
CA LEU A 74 11.78 11.01 11.48
C LEU A 74 10.81 12.19 11.32
N LEU A 75 9.54 12.01 11.70
CA LEU A 75 8.53 13.07 11.66
C LEU A 75 8.70 13.98 12.89
N SER A 76 8.41 15.27 12.72
CA SER A 76 8.17 16.14 13.87
C SER A 76 6.90 15.67 14.61
N ALA A 77 6.72 16.08 15.86
CA ALA A 77 5.51 15.74 16.62
C ALA A 77 4.23 16.21 15.91
N GLU A 78 4.27 17.40 15.31
CA GLU A 78 3.16 17.99 14.54
C GLU A 78 2.88 17.20 13.25
N ASP A 79 3.92 16.89 12.46
CA ASP A 79 3.79 16.10 11.24
C ASP A 79 3.30 14.69 11.54
N ARG A 80 3.81 14.07 12.62
CA ARG A 80 3.34 12.77 13.08
C ARG A 80 1.85 12.83 13.38
N GLN A 81 1.38 13.78 14.17
CA GLN A 81 -0.04 13.87 14.53
C GLN A 81 -0.93 14.03 13.30
N ARG A 82 -0.53 14.89 12.35
CA ARG A 82 -1.31 15.12 11.11
C ARG A 82 -1.26 13.95 10.13
N ALA A 83 -0.23 13.10 10.18
CA ALA A 83 -0.07 11.97 9.26
C ALA A 83 -1.21 10.93 9.35
N SER A 84 -2.00 10.93 10.42
CA SER A 84 -3.24 10.14 10.55
C SER A 84 -4.25 10.41 9.41
N ALA A 85 -4.21 11.60 8.81
CA ALA A 85 -5.02 11.98 7.65
C ALA A 85 -4.84 11.03 6.45
N LEU A 86 -3.70 10.34 6.33
CA LEU A 86 -3.48 9.33 5.29
C LEU A 86 -4.41 8.12 5.47
N TYR A 87 -4.58 7.65 6.71
CA TYR A 87 -5.48 6.55 7.00
C TYR A 87 -6.95 6.97 6.89
N GLU A 88 -7.27 8.20 7.28
CA GLU A 88 -8.60 8.77 7.07
C GLU A 88 -8.96 8.82 5.57
N ALA A 89 -8.05 9.25 4.71
CA ALA A 89 -8.26 9.25 3.26
C ALA A 89 -8.48 7.82 2.73
N LEU A 90 -7.70 6.84 3.18
CA LEU A 90 -7.86 5.44 2.77
C LEU A 90 -9.23 4.88 3.20
N THR A 91 -9.62 5.10 4.45
CA THR A 91 -10.92 4.63 4.96
C THR A 91 -12.10 5.35 4.31
N MET A 92 -11.93 6.63 3.94
CA MET A 92 -12.90 7.36 3.12
C MET A 92 -13.09 6.69 1.76
N GLY A 93 -11.99 6.38 1.06
CA GLY A 93 -12.04 5.68 -0.23
C GLY A 93 -12.66 4.29 -0.13
N GLN A 94 -12.26 3.51 0.88
CA GLN A 94 -12.83 2.19 1.15
C GLN A 94 -14.34 2.25 1.34
N LYS A 95 -14.83 3.14 2.21
CA LYS A 95 -16.28 3.30 2.49
C LYS A 95 -17.07 3.70 1.24
N LYS A 96 -16.49 4.49 0.34
CA LYS A 96 -17.15 4.87 -0.93
C LYS A 96 -17.36 3.66 -1.84
N ILE A 97 -16.32 2.85 -2.00
CA ILE A 97 -16.38 1.61 -2.78
C ILE A 97 -17.44 0.67 -2.22
N GLU A 98 -17.41 0.45 -0.91
CA GLU A 98 -18.38 -0.38 -0.19
C GLU A 98 -19.81 0.14 -0.39
N ARG A 99 -20.01 1.47 -0.39
CA ARG A 99 -21.33 2.12 -0.58
C ARG A 99 -21.84 2.16 -2.02
N GLY A 100 -21.06 1.72 -3.00
CA GLY A 100 -21.52 1.66 -4.39
C GLY A 100 -20.84 2.62 -5.34
N GLU A 101 -19.88 3.43 -4.90
CA GLU A 101 -19.05 4.19 -5.83
C GLU A 101 -18.19 3.23 -6.66
N ARG A 102 -18.09 3.47 -7.95
CA ARG A 102 -17.40 2.61 -8.91
C ARG A 102 -16.40 3.38 -9.76
N ASP A 103 -16.48 4.71 -9.80
CA ASP A 103 -15.51 5.55 -10.49
C ASP A 103 -14.26 5.76 -9.61
N ALA A 104 -13.16 5.13 -10.02
CA ALA A 104 -11.90 5.24 -9.29
C ALA A 104 -11.35 6.67 -9.29
N SER A 105 -11.54 7.43 -10.37
CA SER A 105 -11.01 8.79 -10.50
C SER A 105 -11.67 9.75 -9.53
N GLN A 106 -12.98 9.59 -9.31
CA GLN A 106 -13.74 10.38 -8.34
C GLN A 106 -13.26 10.09 -6.91
N ILE A 107 -13.09 8.82 -6.55
CA ILE A 107 -12.58 8.43 -5.23
C ILE A 107 -11.18 9.00 -5.00
N ILE A 108 -10.28 8.87 -5.98
CA ILE A 108 -8.92 9.39 -5.92
C ILE A 108 -8.91 10.91 -5.73
N ALA A 109 -9.76 11.65 -6.46
CA ALA A 109 -9.86 13.10 -6.35
C ALA A 109 -10.29 13.55 -4.95
N GLU A 110 -11.26 12.87 -4.34
CA GLU A 110 -11.72 13.18 -2.99
C GLU A 110 -10.68 12.85 -1.92
N MET A 111 -10.00 11.71 -2.05
CA MET A 111 -8.88 11.34 -1.18
C MET A 111 -7.74 12.36 -1.26
N ARG A 112 -7.39 12.80 -2.48
CA ARG A 112 -6.38 13.83 -2.73
C ARG A 112 -6.74 15.14 -2.02
N ALA A 113 -7.97 15.61 -2.22
CA ALA A 113 -8.43 16.85 -1.60
C ALA A 113 -8.46 16.77 -0.06
N HIS A 114 -8.73 15.59 0.52
CA HIS A 114 -8.64 15.37 1.97
C HIS A 114 -7.19 15.54 2.47
N ILE A 115 -6.25 14.88 1.80
CA ILE A 115 -4.82 14.93 2.17
C ILE A 115 -4.28 16.36 2.02
N GLU A 116 -4.54 17.03 0.90
CA GLU A 116 -4.07 18.41 0.64
C GLU A 116 -4.64 19.44 1.62
N ARG A 117 -5.83 19.19 2.18
CA ARG A 117 -6.41 20.05 3.23
C ARG A 117 -5.80 19.83 4.61
N ALA A 118 -5.39 18.59 4.91
CA ALA A 118 -4.90 18.21 6.24
C ALA A 118 -3.38 18.31 6.39
N LEU A 119 -2.65 18.20 5.28
CA LEU A 119 -1.20 18.08 5.25
C LEU A 119 -0.59 19.03 4.23
N ASP A 120 0.42 19.79 4.64
CA ASP A 120 1.35 20.43 3.72
C ASP A 120 2.35 19.37 3.23
N ALA A 121 1.92 18.57 2.25
CA ALA A 121 2.65 17.40 1.78
C ALA A 121 2.59 17.23 0.27
N SER A 122 3.63 16.62 -0.29
CA SER A 122 3.67 16.25 -1.71
C SER A 122 3.16 14.82 -1.89
N ILE A 123 2.11 14.65 -2.68
CA ILE A 123 1.53 13.34 -2.99
C ILE A 123 2.28 12.74 -4.18
N ASP A 124 3.02 11.64 -3.97
CA ASP A 124 3.66 10.89 -5.05
C ASP A 124 2.59 10.20 -5.91
N TYR A 125 1.68 9.48 -5.26
CA TYR A 125 0.54 8.86 -5.94
C TYR A 125 -0.57 8.53 -4.95
N ILE A 126 -1.79 8.45 -5.50
CA ILE A 126 -2.93 7.72 -4.95
C ILE A 126 -3.43 6.86 -6.10
N SER A 127 -3.59 5.56 -5.86
CA SER A 127 -3.90 4.59 -6.90
C SER A 127 -4.92 3.59 -6.38
N ILE A 128 -5.86 3.20 -7.25
CA ILE A 128 -6.80 2.11 -7.03
C ILE A 128 -6.50 1.07 -8.09
N ALA A 129 -6.09 -0.12 -7.65
CA ALA A 129 -5.56 -1.14 -8.54
C ALA A 129 -6.14 -2.52 -8.22
N HIS A 130 -6.06 -3.42 -9.20
CA HIS A 130 -6.37 -4.82 -9.01
C HIS A 130 -5.40 -5.45 -7.99
N PRO A 131 -5.85 -6.27 -7.03
CA PRO A 131 -5.02 -6.80 -5.95
C PRO A 131 -3.86 -7.68 -6.43
N ASP A 132 -4.06 -8.47 -7.48
CA ASP A 132 -3.02 -9.38 -7.99
C ASP A 132 -2.13 -8.78 -9.09
N THR A 133 -2.70 -8.10 -10.09
CA THR A 133 -1.92 -7.55 -11.21
C THR A 133 -1.29 -6.20 -10.87
N LEU A 134 -1.84 -5.48 -9.89
CA LEU A 134 -1.48 -4.10 -9.55
C LEU A 134 -1.69 -3.11 -10.69
N GLU A 135 -2.49 -3.48 -11.70
CA GLU A 135 -2.93 -2.59 -12.76
C GLU A 135 -4.02 -1.66 -12.24
N GLU A 136 -3.91 -0.38 -12.56
CA GLU A 136 -4.88 0.63 -12.15
C GLU A 136 -6.22 0.37 -12.83
N VAL A 137 -7.31 0.51 -12.08
CA VAL A 137 -8.66 0.30 -12.59
C VAL A 137 -9.37 1.64 -12.72
N ALA A 138 -10.04 1.85 -13.86
CA ALA A 138 -10.91 3.01 -14.04
C ALA A 138 -12.28 2.79 -13.38
N HIS A 139 -12.81 1.56 -13.51
CA HIS A 139 -14.10 1.16 -12.98
C HIS A 139 -13.96 -0.05 -12.05
N ILE A 140 -14.52 0.05 -10.84
CA ILE A 140 -14.33 -0.93 -9.77
C ILE A 140 -15.42 -2.00 -9.84
N THR A 141 -15.12 -3.17 -10.39
CA THR A 141 -16.09 -4.27 -10.54
C THR A 141 -15.92 -5.38 -9.51
N GLY A 142 -14.85 -5.36 -8.72
CA GLY A 142 -14.51 -6.39 -7.74
C GLY A 142 -13.53 -5.88 -6.69
N PRO A 143 -12.88 -6.78 -5.93
CA PRO A 143 -11.88 -6.41 -4.93
C PRO A 143 -10.75 -5.56 -5.52
N VAL A 144 -10.35 -4.52 -4.82
CA VAL A 144 -9.27 -3.61 -5.20
C VAL A 144 -8.37 -3.28 -4.01
N VAL A 145 -7.15 -2.84 -4.30
CA VAL A 145 -6.27 -2.20 -3.33
C VAL A 145 -6.21 -0.71 -3.60
N ILE A 146 -6.53 0.09 -2.59
CA ILE A 146 -6.25 1.53 -2.59
C ILE A 146 -4.88 1.72 -1.95
N ALA A 147 -3.95 2.35 -2.66
CA ALA A 147 -2.60 2.59 -2.17
C ALA A 147 -2.20 4.05 -2.36
N LEU A 148 -1.47 4.60 -1.39
CA LEU A 148 -0.93 5.95 -1.48
C LEU A 148 0.55 6.01 -1.09
N ALA A 149 1.20 7.04 -1.58
CA ALA A 149 2.50 7.47 -1.09
C ALA A 149 2.56 8.98 -1.02
N VAL A 150 2.98 9.49 0.13
CA VAL A 150 3.00 10.93 0.44
C VAL A 150 4.34 11.27 1.08
N ARG A 151 4.94 12.39 0.65
CA ARG A 151 6.12 12.99 1.26
C ARG A 151 5.67 14.11 2.19
N LEU A 152 5.83 13.87 3.48
CA LEU A 152 5.64 14.87 4.52
C LEU A 152 7.03 15.29 5.00
N SER A 153 7.38 16.55 4.79
CA SER A 153 8.75 17.03 4.95
C SER A 153 9.74 16.16 4.14
N ASN A 154 10.77 15.58 4.77
CA ASN A 154 11.72 14.68 4.12
C ASN A 154 11.36 13.19 4.24
N VAL A 155 10.17 12.87 4.76
CA VAL A 155 9.76 11.50 5.06
C VAL A 155 8.73 11.02 4.06
N ARG A 156 9.07 9.96 3.31
CA ARG A 156 8.14 9.30 2.40
C ARG A 156 7.36 8.21 3.14
N LEU A 157 6.08 8.48 3.37
CA LEU A 157 5.12 7.56 3.96
C LEU A 157 4.38 6.78 2.86
N ILE A 158 4.02 5.55 3.17
CA ILE A 158 3.18 4.69 2.34
C ILE A 158 2.12 4.05 3.22
N ASP A 159 0.95 3.84 2.64
CA ASP A 159 -0.13 3.09 3.27
C ASP A 159 -1.05 2.53 2.18
N ASN A 160 -1.82 1.52 2.53
CA ASN A 160 -2.81 0.90 1.65
C ASN A 160 -3.97 0.28 2.44
N ILE A 161 -5.09 0.07 1.75
CA ILE A 161 -6.23 -0.69 2.26
C ILE A 161 -6.86 -1.50 1.13
N VAL A 162 -7.37 -2.68 1.47
CA VAL A 162 -8.16 -3.50 0.53
C VAL A 162 -9.63 -3.12 0.69
N ALA A 163 -10.33 -2.97 -0.43
CA ALA A 163 -11.74 -2.65 -0.46
C ALA A 163 -12.46 -3.59 -1.42
N THR A 164 -13.65 -4.02 -1.05
CA THR A 164 -14.52 -4.85 -1.89
C THR A 164 -15.85 -4.14 -2.07
N PRO A 165 -16.32 -3.92 -3.30
CA PRO A 165 -17.66 -3.40 -3.53
C PRO A 165 -18.71 -4.35 -2.94
N LEU A 166 -19.78 -3.82 -2.33
CA LEU A 166 -20.92 -4.66 -1.98
C LEU A 166 -21.51 -5.30 -3.25
N ASP A 167 -21.62 -6.63 -3.24
CA ASP A 167 -22.40 -7.37 -4.23
C ASP A 167 -23.86 -6.94 -4.10
N ARG A 168 -24.46 -6.51 -5.20
CA ARG A 168 -25.91 -6.22 -5.29
C ARG A 168 -26.65 -7.45 -5.77
#